data_AF-A0A3D2SNE8-F1
#
_entry.id   AF-A0A3D2SNE8-F1
#
_cell.length_a   1.000
_cell.length_b   1.000
_cell.length_c   1.000
_cell.angle_alpha   90.00
_cell.angle_beta   90.00
_cell.angle_gamma   90.00
#
_symmetry.space_group_name_H-M   'P 1'
#
loop_
_entity.id
_entity.type
_entity.pdbx_description
1 polymer ?
#
loop_
_entity_poly.entity_id
_entity_poly.type
_entity_poly.pdbx_seq_one_letter_code
_entity_poly.pdbx_strand_id
1 'polypeptide(L)'
;MAWKKKSKFSVAVFFKNKWIYTSAISVLTSLSASVAFAAEEQFNDALRAANAGDLTALDQYQFSMQNDVLGYYPEYWKLNTDLGLQPATTIINFAKRYPNSAMAEKLSADYVEEKVKQGDLATAQPVLPYVTNPDRAESCAVAQVRASSGDPLVFAEYKDVWLTTNTQPESCNGLGRMMQSSPLMSAQDKQQRLWGQLRAGQSGLALSTAQTLGMSLSLAQLNQIQSNPLNYLWSAPKTSQTDYAYLIFALGRLADSDLTSALGNVKRLAEGTSPDVQKYLYRTVGYIGGTTVMKNNFNREVLNSFDLSYGYPFSPEEA
;
A
#
# COMPACT_ATOMS: atom_id res chain seq x y z
N MET A 1 -67.82 -8.28 32.00
CA MET A 1 -66.72 -7.45 31.46
C MET A 1 -65.76 -7.14 32.60
N ALA A 2 -64.45 -7.08 32.31
CA ALA A 2 -63.32 -7.05 33.25
C ALA A 2 -62.79 -8.43 33.72
N TRP A 3 -61.47 -8.58 33.53
CA TRP A 3 -60.55 -9.65 33.91
C TRP A 3 -60.62 -10.07 35.40
N LYS A 4 -60.28 -11.35 35.69
CA LYS A 4 -59.18 -11.72 36.61
C LYS A 4 -58.87 -13.23 36.74
N LYS A 5 -57.55 -13.50 36.67
CA LYS A 5 -56.68 -14.38 37.52
C LYS A 5 -56.87 -15.92 37.60
N LYS A 6 -55.83 -16.60 37.09
CA LYS A 6 -54.84 -17.51 37.75
C LYS A 6 -55.29 -18.64 38.72
N SER A 7 -54.80 -19.85 38.36
CA SER A 7 -54.20 -20.94 39.20
C SER A 7 -55.17 -21.77 40.08
N LYS A 8 -55.04 -23.09 40.31
CA LYS A 8 -53.89 -24.00 40.50
C LYS A 8 -54.27 -25.50 40.30
N PHE A 9 -53.26 -26.33 39.99
CA PHE A 9 -52.98 -27.74 40.39
C PHE A 9 -54.08 -28.83 40.44
N SER A 10 -53.79 -29.98 39.83
CA SER A 10 -53.54 -31.26 40.54
C SER A 10 -52.95 -32.35 39.64
N VAL A 11 -52.13 -33.20 40.27
CA VAL A 11 -51.32 -34.29 39.72
C VAL A 11 -52.16 -35.56 39.56
N ALA A 12 -51.94 -36.34 38.51
CA ALA A 12 -52.22 -37.78 38.51
C ALA A 12 -51.15 -38.52 37.70
N VAL A 13 -50.46 -39.42 38.40
CA VAL A 13 -49.44 -40.34 37.92
C VAL A 13 -50.11 -41.49 37.16
N PHE A 14 -49.61 -41.84 35.98
CA PHE A 14 -49.75 -43.19 35.43
C PHE A 14 -48.39 -43.69 34.94
N PHE A 15 -47.83 -44.61 35.72
CA PHE A 15 -46.76 -45.51 35.33
C PHE A 15 -47.23 -46.42 34.18
N LYS A 16 -46.45 -46.52 33.10
CA LYS A 16 -46.21 -47.78 32.39
C LYS A 16 -45.02 -47.67 31.43
N ASN A 17 -43.88 -48.09 31.97
CA ASN A 17 -43.07 -49.17 31.41
C ASN A 17 -42.87 -49.17 29.89
N LYS A 18 -41.72 -48.65 29.44
CA LYS A 18 -40.92 -49.25 28.36
C LYS A 18 -39.49 -48.69 28.43
N TRP A 19 -38.77 -49.22 29.40
CA TRP A 19 -37.33 -49.48 29.24
C TRP A 19 -37.16 -50.32 27.96
N ILE A 20 -36.03 -50.17 27.27
CA ILE A 20 -35.73 -50.64 25.89
C ILE A 20 -36.06 -49.56 24.85
N TYR A 21 -35.13 -48.63 24.63
CA TYR A 21 -34.69 -48.07 23.33
C TYR A 21 -33.67 -46.94 23.56
N THR A 22 -32.62 -47.19 24.36
CA THR A 22 -31.53 -46.24 24.61
C THR A 22 -30.18 -46.90 24.37
N SER A 23 -29.89 -47.31 23.13
CA SER A 23 -28.55 -47.82 22.76
C SER A 23 -28.16 -47.59 21.30
N ALA A 24 -28.70 -46.58 20.60
CA ALA A 24 -28.40 -46.37 19.18
C ALA A 24 -28.12 -44.91 18.77
N ILE A 25 -27.70 -44.03 19.69
CA ILE A 25 -27.37 -42.61 19.36
C ILE A 25 -25.94 -42.22 19.81
N SER A 26 -25.12 -43.14 20.29
CA SER A 26 -23.74 -42.85 20.75
C SER A 26 -22.62 -43.24 19.77
N VAL A 27 -22.94 -43.74 18.57
CA VAL A 27 -21.91 -44.15 17.57
C VAL A 27 -21.77 -43.16 16.41
N LEU A 28 -22.72 -42.24 16.20
CA LEU A 28 -22.61 -41.27 15.10
C LEU A 28 -21.73 -40.05 15.44
N THR A 29 -21.50 -39.74 16.71
CA THR A 29 -20.71 -38.57 17.13
C THR A 29 -19.20 -38.83 17.25
N SER A 30 -18.76 -40.10 17.37
CA SER A 30 -17.33 -40.45 17.45
C SER A 30 -16.64 -40.51 16.09
N LEU A 31 -17.36 -40.85 15.02
CA LEU A 31 -16.80 -40.86 13.65
C LEU A 31 -16.47 -39.43 13.17
N SER A 32 -17.33 -38.46 13.44
CA SER A 32 -17.12 -37.06 13.00
C SER A 32 -15.88 -36.44 13.63
N ALA A 33 -15.60 -36.74 14.90
CA ALA A 33 -14.39 -36.27 15.57
C ALA A 33 -13.13 -36.90 14.97
N SER A 34 -13.14 -38.20 14.69
CA SER A 34 -11.97 -38.92 14.15
C SER A 34 -11.56 -38.45 12.75
N VAL A 35 -12.55 -38.11 11.91
CA VAL A 35 -12.31 -37.57 10.56
C VAL A 35 -11.72 -36.16 10.62
N ALA A 36 -12.20 -35.33 11.55
CA ALA A 36 -11.65 -33.98 11.76
C ALA A 36 -10.20 -34.02 12.26
N PHE A 37 -9.89 -34.89 13.24
CA PHE A 37 -8.51 -35.06 13.73
C PHE A 37 -7.56 -35.56 12.64
N ALA A 38 -7.98 -36.53 11.81
CA ALA A 38 -7.16 -37.04 10.72
C ALA A 38 -6.90 -36.01 9.60
N ALA A 39 -7.89 -35.18 9.26
CA ALA A 39 -7.73 -34.08 8.30
C ALA A 39 -6.78 -33.00 8.82
N GLU A 40 -6.86 -32.68 10.12
CA GLU A 40 -5.96 -31.73 10.77
C GLU A 40 -4.51 -32.24 10.82
N GLU A 41 -4.29 -33.52 11.13
CA GLU A 41 -2.96 -34.15 11.08
C GLU A 41 -2.38 -34.11 9.65
N GLN A 42 -3.15 -34.52 8.65
CA GLN A 42 -2.72 -34.54 7.25
C GLN A 42 -2.33 -33.13 6.73
N PHE A 43 -3.11 -32.11 7.07
CA PHE A 43 -2.77 -30.72 6.73
C PHE A 43 -1.46 -30.28 7.37
N ASN A 44 -1.27 -30.58 8.66
CA ASN A 44 -0.04 -30.23 9.38
C ASN A 44 1.18 -30.97 8.81
N ASP A 45 1.01 -32.19 8.33
CA ASP A 45 2.06 -32.96 7.67
C ASP A 45 2.43 -32.35 6.30
N ALA A 46 1.43 -31.96 5.52
CA ALA A 46 1.62 -31.24 4.27
C ALA A 46 2.32 -29.89 4.47
N LEU A 47 1.98 -29.15 5.53
CA LEU A 47 2.65 -27.91 5.89
C LEU A 47 4.12 -28.15 6.26
N ARG A 48 4.45 -29.24 6.97
CA ARG A 48 5.85 -29.60 7.25
C ARG A 48 6.62 -29.95 5.97
N ALA A 49 5.99 -30.66 5.03
CA ALA A 49 6.59 -30.92 3.72
C ALA A 49 6.84 -29.62 2.93
N ALA A 50 5.89 -28.67 2.95
CA ALA A 50 6.08 -27.36 2.34
C ALA A 50 7.25 -26.58 2.94
N ASN A 51 7.33 -26.52 4.27
CA ASN A 51 8.42 -25.85 4.96
C ASN A 51 9.79 -26.50 4.70
N ALA A 52 9.82 -27.81 4.39
CA ALA A 52 11.03 -28.53 4.01
C ALA A 52 11.37 -28.42 2.51
N GLY A 53 10.50 -27.81 1.69
CA GLY A 53 10.66 -27.76 0.23
C GLY A 53 10.50 -29.12 -0.46
N ASP A 54 9.82 -30.09 0.17
CA ASP A 54 9.61 -31.42 -0.39
C ASP A 54 8.45 -31.43 -1.39
N LEU A 55 8.76 -31.08 -2.64
CA LEU A 55 7.77 -31.04 -3.72
C LEU A 55 7.14 -32.41 -4.01
N THR A 56 7.86 -33.51 -3.77
CA THR A 56 7.35 -34.87 -4.00
C THR A 56 6.29 -35.23 -2.96
N ALA A 57 6.52 -34.89 -1.70
CA ALA A 57 5.52 -35.05 -0.65
C ALA A 57 4.30 -34.16 -0.93
N LEU A 58 4.50 -32.92 -1.40
CA LEU A 58 3.38 -32.04 -1.77
C LEU A 58 2.53 -32.57 -2.92
N ASP A 59 3.10 -33.28 -3.90
CA ASP A 59 2.31 -33.99 -4.93
C ASP A 59 1.40 -35.06 -4.31
N GLN A 60 1.90 -35.81 -3.33
CA GLN A 60 1.13 -36.84 -2.62
C GLN A 60 0.02 -36.22 -1.78
N TYR A 61 0.31 -35.10 -1.10
CA TYR A 61 -0.69 -34.37 -0.32
C TYR A 61 -1.73 -33.70 -1.22
N GLN A 62 -1.34 -33.15 -2.38
CA GLN A 62 -2.29 -32.60 -3.35
C GLN A 62 -3.32 -33.66 -3.79
N PHE A 63 -2.88 -34.89 -4.08
CA PHE A 63 -3.79 -35.98 -4.45
C PHE A 63 -4.63 -36.45 -3.26
N SER A 64 -4.01 -36.71 -2.12
CA SER A 64 -4.71 -37.28 -0.96
C SER A 64 -5.66 -36.30 -0.27
N MET A 65 -5.43 -34.99 -0.42
CA MET A 65 -6.28 -33.92 0.14
C MET A 65 -7.26 -33.33 -0.90
N GLN A 66 -7.38 -33.88 -2.11
CA GLN A 66 -8.15 -33.25 -3.20
C GLN A 66 -9.64 -32.98 -2.89
N ASN A 67 -10.21 -33.71 -1.92
CA ASN A 67 -11.60 -33.57 -1.47
C ASN A 67 -11.73 -32.83 -0.13
N ASP A 68 -10.61 -32.37 0.45
CA ASP A 68 -10.58 -31.59 1.69
C ASP A 68 -10.84 -30.11 1.39
N VAL A 69 -11.47 -29.42 2.35
CA VAL A 69 -11.69 -27.97 2.33
C VAL A 69 -10.35 -27.21 2.22
N LEU A 70 -9.27 -27.76 2.78
CA LEU A 70 -7.91 -27.22 2.69
C LEU A 70 -7.06 -27.90 1.59
N GLY A 71 -7.69 -28.66 0.70
CA GLY A 71 -7.01 -29.44 -0.34
C GLY A 71 -6.22 -28.63 -1.37
N TYR A 72 -6.43 -27.31 -1.46
CA TYR A 72 -5.72 -26.42 -2.36
C TYR A 72 -4.33 -25.98 -1.84
N TYR A 73 -4.04 -26.16 -0.55
CA TYR A 73 -2.79 -25.69 0.04
C TYR A 73 -1.53 -26.37 -0.50
N PRO A 74 -1.48 -27.70 -0.68
CA PRO A 74 -0.31 -28.34 -1.28
C PRO A 74 0.05 -27.79 -2.66
N GLU A 75 -0.95 -27.55 -3.51
CA GLU A 75 -0.73 -26.93 -4.83
C GLU A 75 -0.29 -25.46 -4.69
N TYR A 76 -0.94 -24.68 -3.82
CA TYR A 76 -0.58 -23.30 -3.53
C TYR A 76 0.89 -23.15 -3.09
N TRP A 77 1.36 -23.99 -2.16
CA TRP A 77 2.75 -23.96 -1.69
C TRP A 77 3.75 -24.33 -2.78
N LYS A 78 3.43 -25.33 -3.62
CA LYS A 78 4.26 -25.67 -4.77
C LYS A 78 4.39 -24.51 -5.74
N LEU A 79 3.27 -23.86 -6.09
CA LEU A 79 3.28 -22.73 -7.01
C LEU A 79 4.09 -21.55 -6.48
N ASN A 80 4.10 -21.34 -5.15
CA ASN A 80 4.86 -20.26 -4.52
C ASN A 80 6.38 -20.49 -4.43
N THR A 81 6.87 -21.72 -4.59
CA THR A 81 8.31 -22.01 -4.44
C THR A 81 9.16 -21.26 -5.49
N ASP A 82 8.65 -21.16 -6.72
CA ASP A 82 9.29 -20.44 -7.84
C ASP A 82 8.26 -19.58 -8.57
N LEU A 83 7.50 -18.77 -7.82
CA LEU A 83 6.30 -18.08 -8.33
C LEU A 83 6.54 -17.30 -9.62
N GLY A 84 7.63 -16.53 -9.69
CA GLY A 84 7.97 -15.74 -10.87
C GLY A 84 8.35 -16.57 -12.11
N LEU A 85 8.70 -17.85 -11.94
CA LEU A 85 8.97 -18.78 -13.03
C LEU A 85 7.73 -19.59 -13.46
N GLN A 86 6.64 -19.53 -12.69
CA GLN A 86 5.41 -20.23 -13.05
C GLN A 86 4.82 -19.68 -14.36
N PRO A 87 4.29 -20.53 -15.24
CA PRO A 87 3.48 -20.07 -16.37
C PRO A 87 2.19 -19.40 -15.88
N ALA A 88 1.81 -18.28 -16.51
CA ALA A 88 0.56 -17.59 -16.19
C ALA A 88 -0.67 -18.52 -16.28
N THR A 89 -0.67 -19.46 -17.23
CA THR A 89 -1.72 -20.47 -17.39
C THR A 89 -1.90 -21.34 -16.15
N THR A 90 -0.82 -21.67 -15.44
CA THR A 90 -0.87 -22.46 -14.21
C THR A 90 -1.58 -21.68 -13.08
N ILE A 91 -1.24 -20.40 -12.92
CA ILE A 91 -1.85 -19.51 -11.92
C ILE A 91 -3.35 -19.31 -12.22
N ILE A 92 -3.69 -19.06 -13.49
CA ILE A 92 -5.07 -18.93 -13.95
C ILE A 92 -5.87 -20.21 -13.71
N ASN A 93 -5.28 -21.38 -13.97
CA ASN A 93 -5.95 -22.65 -13.74
C ASN A 93 -6.21 -22.91 -12.26
N PHE A 94 -5.26 -22.55 -11.38
CA PHE A 94 -5.45 -22.60 -9.93
C PHE A 94 -6.61 -21.70 -9.49
N ALA A 95 -6.61 -20.44 -9.93
CA ALA A 95 -7.66 -19.48 -9.59
C ALA A 95 -9.06 -19.89 -10.09
N LYS A 96 -9.14 -20.51 -11.27
CA LYS A 96 -10.40 -21.06 -11.82
C LYS A 96 -10.88 -22.29 -11.07
N ARG A 97 -9.97 -23.13 -10.57
CA ARG A 97 -10.31 -24.35 -9.82
C ARG A 97 -10.80 -24.01 -8.41
N TYR A 98 -10.25 -22.96 -7.80
CA TYR A 98 -10.58 -22.51 -6.45
C TYR A 98 -11.08 -21.06 -6.41
N PRO A 99 -12.20 -20.74 -7.10
CA PRO A 99 -12.71 -19.38 -7.17
C PRO A 99 -13.16 -18.89 -5.79
N ASN A 100 -13.01 -17.58 -5.53
CA ASN A 100 -13.34 -16.93 -4.25
C ASN A 100 -12.59 -17.51 -3.04
N SER A 101 -11.47 -18.21 -3.26
CA SER A 101 -10.59 -18.63 -2.17
C SER A 101 -9.52 -17.57 -1.94
N ALA A 102 -9.29 -17.21 -0.67
CA ALA A 102 -8.28 -16.21 -0.33
C ALA A 102 -6.87 -16.57 -0.88
N MET A 103 -6.57 -17.86 -1.01
CA MET A 103 -5.29 -18.34 -1.53
C MET A 103 -5.20 -18.23 -3.06
N ALA A 104 -6.30 -18.36 -3.80
CA ALA A 104 -6.32 -18.06 -5.23
C ALA A 104 -6.14 -16.56 -5.49
N GLU A 105 -6.81 -15.72 -4.69
CA GLU A 105 -6.70 -14.26 -4.79
C GLU A 105 -5.26 -13.82 -4.49
N LYS A 106 -4.71 -14.29 -3.37
CA LYS A 106 -3.34 -13.97 -2.94
C LYS A 106 -2.29 -14.45 -3.94
N LEU A 107 -2.37 -15.71 -4.39
CA LEU A 107 -1.43 -16.25 -5.38
C LEU A 107 -1.44 -15.45 -6.68
N SER A 108 -2.62 -15.03 -7.15
CA SER A 108 -2.75 -14.23 -8.36
C SER A 108 -2.13 -12.85 -8.19
N ALA A 109 -2.32 -12.22 -7.03
CA ALA A 109 -1.78 -10.91 -6.72
C ALA A 109 -0.24 -10.94 -6.57
N ASP A 110 0.29 -11.89 -5.78
CA ASP A 110 1.72 -12.12 -5.60
C ASP A 110 2.42 -12.42 -6.94
N TYR A 111 1.77 -13.19 -7.81
CA TYR A 111 2.31 -13.49 -9.14
C TYR A 111 2.43 -12.23 -10.00
N VAL A 112 1.41 -11.37 -10.00
CA VAL A 112 1.45 -10.09 -10.71
C VAL A 112 2.56 -9.19 -10.17
N GLU A 113 2.70 -9.10 -8.85
CA GLU A 113 3.77 -8.32 -8.22
C GLU A 113 5.16 -8.85 -8.58
N GLU A 114 5.39 -10.16 -8.49
CA GLU A 114 6.69 -10.75 -8.82
C GLU A 114 7.04 -10.57 -10.31
N LYS A 115 6.07 -10.69 -11.21
CA LYS A 115 6.28 -10.40 -12.64
C LYS A 115 6.60 -8.93 -12.91
N VAL A 116 5.94 -8.01 -12.22
CA VAL A 116 6.26 -6.57 -12.28
C VAL A 116 7.68 -6.30 -11.80
N LYS A 117 8.09 -6.92 -10.69
CA LYS A 117 9.45 -6.82 -10.15
C LYS A 117 10.51 -7.34 -11.13
N GLN A 118 10.18 -8.34 -11.93
CA GLN A 118 11.03 -8.87 -13.01
C GLN A 118 10.98 -8.04 -14.31
N GLY A 119 10.09 -7.05 -14.41
CA GLY A 119 9.85 -6.28 -15.63
C GLY A 119 9.01 -7.00 -16.69
N ASP A 120 8.49 -8.19 -16.37
CA ASP A 120 7.71 -9.05 -17.28
C ASP A 120 6.20 -8.75 -17.19
N LEU A 121 5.85 -7.49 -17.47
CA LEU A 121 4.48 -6.97 -17.37
C LEU A 121 3.50 -7.71 -18.30
N ALA A 122 3.96 -8.07 -19.50
CA ALA A 122 3.12 -8.73 -20.52
C ALA A 122 2.62 -10.10 -20.05
N THR A 123 3.46 -10.87 -19.35
CA THR A 123 3.07 -12.19 -18.84
C THR A 123 2.11 -12.11 -17.65
N ALA A 124 2.10 -10.99 -16.92
CA ALA A 124 1.17 -10.75 -15.81
C ALA A 124 -0.24 -10.35 -16.29
N GLN A 125 -0.36 -9.73 -17.48
CA GLN A 125 -1.62 -9.20 -18.02
C GLN A 125 -2.81 -10.19 -17.97
N PRO A 126 -2.70 -11.46 -18.42
CA PRO A 126 -3.84 -12.37 -18.41
C PRO A 126 -4.28 -12.81 -17.00
N VAL A 127 -3.47 -12.55 -15.97
CA VAL A 127 -3.78 -12.90 -14.56
C VAL A 127 -4.60 -11.80 -13.87
N LEU A 128 -4.61 -10.57 -14.39
CA LEU A 128 -5.30 -9.43 -13.76
C LEU A 128 -6.77 -9.69 -13.37
N PRO A 129 -7.60 -10.37 -14.18
CA PRO A 129 -9.00 -10.63 -13.81
C PRO A 129 -9.18 -11.49 -12.55
N TYR A 130 -8.13 -12.16 -12.08
CA TYR A 130 -8.14 -13.02 -10.90
C TYR A 130 -7.61 -12.33 -9.65
N VAL A 131 -7.19 -11.06 -9.74
CA VAL A 131 -6.76 -10.24 -8.61
C VAL A 131 -7.95 -9.41 -8.12
N THR A 132 -8.61 -9.86 -7.05
CA THR A 132 -9.85 -9.25 -6.54
C THR A 132 -9.66 -8.42 -5.27
N ASN A 133 -8.65 -8.73 -4.46
CA ASN A 133 -8.38 -8.07 -3.19
C ASN A 133 -6.87 -7.79 -2.99
N PRO A 134 -6.25 -6.97 -3.86
CA PRO A 134 -4.84 -6.67 -3.74
C PRO A 134 -4.54 -5.76 -2.55
N ASP A 135 -3.43 -6.00 -1.88
CA ASP A 135 -2.84 -5.03 -0.97
C ASP A 135 -2.27 -3.81 -1.74
N ARG A 136 -1.64 -2.87 -1.03
CA ARG A 136 -1.12 -1.65 -1.65
C ARG A 136 -0.04 -1.93 -2.70
N ALA A 137 0.89 -2.84 -2.43
CA ALA A 137 2.00 -3.13 -3.33
C ALA A 137 1.48 -3.86 -4.58
N GLU A 138 0.63 -4.87 -4.37
CA GLU A 138 -0.05 -5.63 -5.42
C GLU A 138 -0.95 -4.73 -6.28
N SER A 139 -1.68 -3.80 -5.66
CA SER A 139 -2.56 -2.85 -6.35
C SER A 139 -1.75 -1.93 -7.28
N CYS A 140 -0.59 -1.44 -6.82
CA CYS A 140 0.33 -0.69 -7.67
C CYS A 140 0.95 -1.56 -8.78
N ALA A 141 1.23 -2.84 -8.53
CA ALA A 141 1.71 -3.78 -9.54
C ALA A 141 0.65 -4.01 -10.63
N VAL A 142 -0.60 -4.27 -10.25
CA VAL A 142 -1.76 -4.36 -11.15
C VAL A 142 -1.88 -3.10 -12.01
N ALA A 143 -1.74 -1.92 -11.40
CA ALA A 143 -1.80 -0.65 -12.13
C ALA A 143 -0.66 -0.49 -13.15
N GLN A 144 0.55 -0.95 -12.84
CA GLN A 144 1.66 -0.95 -13.81
C GLN A 144 1.34 -1.84 -15.02
N VAL A 145 0.81 -3.04 -14.79
CA VAL A 145 0.42 -3.95 -15.87
C VAL A 145 -0.72 -3.37 -16.72
N ARG A 146 -1.73 -2.76 -16.09
CA ARG A 146 -2.81 -2.05 -16.81
C ARG A 146 -2.26 -0.93 -17.70
N ALA A 147 -1.41 -0.08 -17.14
CA ALA A 147 -0.80 1.03 -17.85
C ALA A 147 0.07 0.56 -19.03
N SER A 148 0.86 -0.50 -18.86
CA SER A 148 1.67 -1.06 -19.95
C SER A 148 0.83 -1.74 -21.04
N SER A 149 -0.39 -2.17 -20.69
CA SER A 149 -1.31 -2.88 -21.59
C SER A 149 -2.28 -1.95 -22.35
N GLY A 150 -2.03 -0.64 -22.33
CA GLY A 150 -2.81 0.33 -23.10
C GLY A 150 -3.93 1.03 -22.32
N ASP A 151 -3.98 0.90 -20.99
CA ASP A 151 -4.88 1.66 -20.11
C ASP A 151 -4.12 2.71 -19.29
N PRO A 152 -3.69 3.84 -19.90
CA PRO A 152 -2.98 4.90 -19.17
C PRO A 152 -3.90 5.70 -18.23
N LEU A 153 -5.22 5.54 -18.33
CA LEU A 153 -6.17 6.25 -17.46
C LEU A 153 -6.11 5.75 -16.01
N VAL A 154 -5.55 4.56 -15.78
CA VAL A 154 -5.26 4.05 -14.44
C VAL A 154 -4.46 5.04 -13.60
N PHE A 155 -3.61 5.88 -14.19
CA PHE A 155 -2.88 6.90 -13.44
C PHE A 155 -3.78 7.91 -12.72
N ALA A 156 -5.00 8.16 -13.23
CA ALA A 156 -5.96 9.04 -12.57
C ALA A 156 -6.59 8.39 -11.32
N GLU A 157 -6.59 7.06 -11.23
CA GLU A 157 -7.05 6.30 -10.06
C GLU A 157 -6.02 6.32 -8.91
N TYR A 158 -4.72 6.47 -9.23
CA TYR A 158 -3.61 6.38 -8.28
C TYR A 158 -2.91 7.73 -8.03
N LYS A 159 -3.69 8.82 -7.94
CA LYS A 159 -3.15 10.17 -7.68
C LYS A 159 -2.44 10.30 -6.34
N ASP A 160 -2.81 9.47 -5.38
CA ASP A 160 -2.17 9.35 -4.07
C ASP A 160 -0.74 8.81 -4.16
N VAL A 161 -0.44 7.90 -5.12
CA VAL A 161 0.93 7.45 -5.43
C VAL A 161 1.78 8.59 -6.03
N TRP A 162 1.15 9.52 -6.76
CA TRP A 162 1.85 10.59 -7.47
C TRP A 162 2.48 11.65 -6.56
N LEU A 163 1.81 12.03 -5.48
CA LEU A 163 2.24 13.14 -4.63
C LEU A 163 2.72 12.72 -3.24
N THR A 164 2.71 11.43 -2.94
CA THR A 164 3.17 10.93 -1.65
C THR A 164 4.68 11.08 -1.48
N THR A 165 5.05 11.53 -0.28
CA THR A 165 6.42 11.78 0.14
C THR A 165 6.87 10.84 1.27
N ASN A 166 5.97 9.96 1.72
CA ASN A 166 6.32 8.86 2.60
C ASN A 166 6.93 7.69 1.84
N THR A 167 7.59 6.78 2.55
CA THR A 167 8.08 5.52 1.98
C THR A 167 6.92 4.71 1.42
N GLN A 168 7.10 4.17 0.21
CA GLN A 168 6.12 3.33 -0.46
C GLN A 168 6.74 1.98 -0.88
N PRO A 169 5.91 0.94 -1.11
CA PRO A 169 6.34 -0.29 -1.77
C PRO A 169 6.99 -0.02 -3.13
N GLU A 170 7.93 -0.85 -3.54
CA GLU A 170 8.66 -0.64 -4.80
C GLU A 170 7.75 -0.67 -6.02
N SER A 171 6.69 -1.49 -6.01
CA SER A 171 5.64 -1.48 -7.03
C SER A 171 4.96 -0.11 -7.17
N CYS A 172 4.75 0.63 -6.08
CA CYS A 172 4.20 1.98 -6.16
C CYS A 172 5.24 3.00 -6.65
N ASN A 173 6.52 2.84 -6.29
CA ASN A 173 7.60 3.65 -6.86
C ASN A 173 7.70 3.44 -8.38
N GLY A 174 7.59 2.19 -8.84
CA GLY A 174 7.51 1.82 -10.26
C GLY A 174 6.36 2.49 -10.98
N LEU A 175 5.16 2.44 -10.40
CA LEU A 175 3.99 3.14 -10.93
C LEU A 175 4.23 4.66 -11.03
N GLY A 176 4.82 5.27 -10.01
CA GLY A 176 5.20 6.69 -10.02
C GLY A 176 6.20 7.03 -11.15
N ARG A 177 7.14 6.14 -11.48
CA ARG A 177 8.04 6.30 -12.63
C ARG A 177 7.29 6.22 -13.96
N MET A 178 6.33 5.31 -14.11
CA MET A 178 5.47 5.23 -15.30
C MET A 178 4.64 6.51 -15.46
N MET A 179 4.02 6.99 -14.38
CA MET A 179 3.31 8.27 -14.35
C MET A 179 4.22 9.41 -14.81
N GLN A 180 5.45 9.50 -14.31
CA GLN A 180 6.41 10.55 -14.68
C GLN A 180 6.69 10.61 -16.20
N SER A 181 6.73 9.44 -16.85
CA SER A 181 6.93 9.30 -18.30
C SER A 181 5.66 9.51 -19.12
N SER A 182 4.49 9.52 -18.48
CA SER A 182 3.19 9.62 -19.16
C SER A 182 2.97 11.03 -19.74
N PRO A 183 2.41 11.13 -20.95
CA PRO A 183 1.95 12.41 -21.50
C PRO A 183 0.75 12.98 -20.75
N LEU A 184 0.07 12.17 -19.93
CA LEU A 184 -1.05 12.64 -19.09
C LEU A 184 -0.59 13.49 -17.90
N MET A 185 0.70 13.43 -17.52
CA MET A 185 1.25 14.27 -16.46
C MET A 185 1.73 15.59 -17.05
N SER A 186 1.05 16.69 -16.71
CA SER A 186 1.41 18.02 -17.18
C SER A 186 2.73 18.51 -16.57
N ALA A 187 3.30 19.59 -17.12
CA ALA A 187 4.46 20.23 -16.52
C ALA A 187 4.16 20.74 -15.10
N GLN A 188 2.93 21.19 -14.86
CA GLN A 188 2.44 21.63 -13.55
C GLN A 188 2.38 20.47 -12.55
N ASP A 189 1.86 19.31 -12.95
CA ASP A 189 1.80 18.12 -12.09
C ASP A 189 3.20 17.64 -11.68
N LYS A 190 4.13 17.67 -12.64
CA LYS A 190 5.54 17.31 -12.41
C LYS A 190 6.25 18.33 -11.52
N GLN A 191 5.96 19.61 -11.67
CA GLN A 191 6.48 20.65 -10.78
C GLN A 191 5.97 20.48 -9.35
N GLN A 192 4.68 20.18 -9.17
CA GLN A 192 4.11 19.91 -7.85
C GLN A 192 4.80 18.71 -7.18
N ARG A 193 5.00 17.62 -7.92
CA ARG A 193 5.74 16.44 -7.45
C ARG A 193 7.19 16.79 -7.08
N LEU A 194 7.89 17.54 -7.93
CA LEU A 194 9.27 17.97 -7.67
C LEU A 194 9.36 18.74 -6.36
N TRP A 195 8.49 19.72 -6.15
CA TRP A 195 8.49 20.54 -4.95
C TRP A 195 8.17 19.72 -3.69
N GLY A 196 7.25 18.75 -3.78
CA GLY A 196 6.97 17.79 -2.70
C GLY A 196 8.18 16.94 -2.33
N GLN A 197 8.83 16.36 -3.33
CA GLN A 197 10.05 15.55 -3.13
C GLN A 197 11.18 16.37 -2.51
N LEU A 198 11.39 17.60 -2.97
CA LEU A 198 12.40 18.51 -2.42
C LEU A 198 12.09 18.90 -0.97
N ARG A 199 10.83 19.26 -0.68
CA ARG A 199 10.36 19.53 0.69
C ARG A 199 10.68 18.36 1.62
N ALA A 200 10.36 17.14 1.19
CA ALA A 200 10.57 15.91 1.95
C ALA A 200 12.02 15.40 1.97
N GLY A 201 12.96 16.08 1.30
CA GLY A 201 14.37 15.68 1.29
C GLY A 201 14.69 14.48 0.38
N GLN A 202 13.78 14.09 -0.52
CA GLN A 202 13.94 12.95 -1.43
C GLN A 202 14.81 13.30 -2.65
N SER A 203 16.08 13.67 -2.43
CA SER A 203 16.97 14.22 -3.45
C SER A 203 17.08 13.36 -4.72
N GLY A 204 17.17 12.03 -4.59
CA GLY A 204 17.25 11.12 -5.75
C GLY A 204 16.01 11.17 -6.65
N LEU A 205 14.82 11.16 -6.04
CA LEU A 205 13.55 11.26 -6.77
C LEU A 205 13.34 12.65 -7.38
N ALA A 206 13.70 13.70 -6.62
CA ALA A 206 13.64 15.08 -7.09
C ALA A 206 14.54 15.31 -8.32
N LEU A 207 15.75 14.76 -8.36
CA LEU A 207 16.65 14.84 -9.52
C LEU A 207 16.01 14.22 -10.76
N SER A 208 15.41 13.04 -10.63
CA SER A 208 14.70 12.36 -11.73
C SER A 208 13.53 13.21 -12.26
N THR A 209 12.69 13.73 -11.37
CA THR A 209 11.55 14.56 -11.77
C THR A 209 12.02 15.88 -12.41
N ALA A 210 13.04 16.53 -11.86
CA ALA A 210 13.62 17.77 -12.41
C ALA A 210 14.15 17.59 -13.85
N GLN A 211 14.82 16.47 -14.13
CA GLN A 211 15.31 16.15 -15.48
C GLN A 211 14.17 16.14 -16.51
N THR A 212 13.01 15.59 -16.16
CA THR A 212 11.85 15.56 -17.07
C THR A 212 11.22 16.92 -17.33
N LEU A 213 11.52 17.91 -16.48
CA LEU A 213 11.13 19.32 -16.64
C LEU A 213 12.21 20.14 -17.37
N GLY A 214 13.31 19.51 -17.82
CA GLY A 214 14.48 20.20 -18.37
C GLY A 214 15.25 21.02 -17.33
N MET A 215 15.01 20.79 -16.04
CA MET A 215 15.70 21.47 -14.94
C MET A 215 16.95 20.69 -14.53
N SER A 216 18.07 21.39 -14.44
CA SER A 216 19.36 20.81 -14.01
C SER A 216 19.60 21.05 -12.53
N LEU A 217 19.19 20.10 -11.69
CA LEU A 217 19.59 20.05 -10.28
C LEU A 217 20.86 19.23 -10.11
N SER A 218 21.70 19.63 -9.15
CA SER A 218 22.98 19.01 -8.82
C SER A 218 22.89 18.30 -7.47
N LEU A 219 23.25 17.02 -7.45
CA LEU A 219 23.35 16.26 -6.20
C LEU A 219 24.38 16.89 -5.25
N ALA A 220 25.49 17.41 -5.77
CA ALA A 220 26.51 18.07 -4.96
C ALA A 220 25.95 19.31 -4.25
N GLN A 221 25.16 20.13 -4.95
CA GLN A 221 24.50 21.31 -4.38
C GLN A 221 23.47 20.89 -3.32
N LEU A 222 22.65 19.86 -3.58
CA LEU A 222 21.70 19.34 -2.59
C LEU A 222 22.42 18.86 -1.33
N ASN A 223 23.54 18.14 -1.46
CA ASN A 223 24.32 17.67 -0.31
C ASN A 223 24.95 18.83 0.49
N GLN A 224 25.43 19.87 -0.19
CA GLN A 224 25.93 21.08 0.46
C GLN A 224 24.82 21.78 1.26
N ILE A 225 23.64 21.97 0.65
CA ILE A 225 22.48 22.57 1.32
C ILE A 225 22.03 21.71 2.50
N GLN A 226 21.97 20.39 2.34
CA GLN A 226 21.60 19.45 3.41
C GLN A 226 22.49 19.59 4.64
N SER A 227 23.78 19.87 4.44
CA SER A 227 24.77 19.99 5.52
C SER A 227 24.67 21.32 6.28
N ASN A 228 24.25 22.39 5.62
CA ASN A 228 24.06 23.70 6.25
C ASN A 228 22.97 24.53 5.54
N PRO A 229 21.68 24.20 5.77
CA PRO A 229 20.59 24.82 5.02
C PRO A 229 20.43 26.30 5.36
N LEU A 230 20.62 26.67 6.64
CA LEU A 230 20.52 28.06 7.07
C LEU A 230 21.54 28.95 6.35
N ASN A 231 22.80 28.50 6.24
CA ASN A 231 23.83 29.26 5.53
C ASN A 231 23.47 29.52 4.06
N TYR A 232 22.94 28.52 3.36
CA TYR A 232 22.48 28.69 1.99
C TYR A 232 21.34 29.74 1.90
N LEU A 233 20.38 29.70 2.82
CA LEU A 233 19.20 30.58 2.83
C LEU A 233 19.50 32.07 3.09
N TRP A 234 20.69 32.41 3.59
CA TRP A 234 21.10 33.81 3.79
C TRP A 234 21.28 34.57 2.47
N SER A 235 21.84 33.89 1.46
CA SER A 235 22.20 34.49 0.17
C SER A 235 21.64 33.71 -1.02
N ALA A 236 20.58 32.92 -0.81
CA ALA A 236 19.99 32.10 -1.86
C ALA A 236 19.48 32.98 -3.02
N PRO A 237 19.90 32.70 -4.27
CA PRO A 237 19.36 33.40 -5.43
C PRO A 237 17.86 33.07 -5.59
N LYS A 238 17.16 33.93 -6.33
CA LYS A 238 15.70 33.84 -6.57
C LYS A 238 15.35 34.21 -8.00
N THR A 239 16.20 33.83 -8.96
CA THR A 239 16.15 34.33 -10.34
C THR A 239 15.63 33.29 -11.33
N SER A 240 15.69 32.01 -10.98
CA SER A 240 15.34 30.90 -11.86
C SER A 240 14.49 29.83 -11.15
N GLN A 241 13.88 28.95 -11.93
CA GLN A 241 13.15 27.79 -11.38
C GLN A 241 14.06 26.83 -10.61
N THR A 242 15.32 26.71 -11.05
CA THR A 242 16.36 25.94 -10.33
C THR A 242 16.65 26.56 -8.96
N ASP A 243 16.72 27.88 -8.88
CA ASP A 243 16.94 28.58 -7.60
C ASP A 243 15.78 28.33 -6.63
N TYR A 244 14.53 28.41 -7.12
CA TYR A 244 13.35 28.13 -6.31
C TYR A 244 13.31 26.68 -5.81
N ALA A 245 13.72 25.72 -6.63
CA ALA A 245 13.84 24.32 -6.22
C ALA A 245 14.84 24.15 -5.05
N TYR A 246 16.04 24.75 -5.15
CA TYR A 246 16.99 24.72 -4.04
C TYR A 246 16.50 25.48 -2.82
N LEU A 247 15.77 26.58 -3.00
CA LEU A 247 15.18 27.36 -1.92
C LEU A 247 14.16 26.53 -1.12
N ILE A 248 13.27 25.81 -1.81
CA ILE A 248 12.29 24.90 -1.20
C ILE A 248 12.99 23.76 -0.46
N PHE A 249 13.99 23.13 -1.09
CA PHE A 249 14.77 22.07 -0.45
C PHE A 249 15.45 22.58 0.82
N ALA A 250 16.18 23.69 0.74
CA ALA A 250 16.87 24.30 1.87
C ALA A 250 15.92 24.64 3.02
N LEU A 251 14.77 25.25 2.72
CA LEU A 251 13.77 25.58 3.73
C LEU A 251 13.17 24.33 4.37
N GLY A 252 12.91 23.28 3.60
CA GLY A 252 12.45 21.99 4.13
C GLY A 252 13.46 21.36 5.09
N ARG A 253 14.76 21.37 4.72
CA ARG A 253 15.82 20.84 5.60
C ARG A 253 15.99 21.68 6.86
N LEU A 254 15.85 23.00 6.77
CA LEU A 254 15.85 23.88 7.94
C LEU A 254 14.64 23.60 8.82
N ALA A 255 13.43 23.49 8.27
CA ALA A 255 12.21 23.25 9.04
C ALA A 255 12.24 21.91 9.79
N ASP A 256 12.81 20.86 9.20
CA ASP A 256 12.96 19.55 9.86
C ASP A 256 13.93 19.61 11.05
N SER A 257 15.01 20.40 10.95
CA SER A 257 16.07 20.47 11.94
C SER A 257 15.84 21.55 13.00
N ASP A 258 15.38 22.73 12.61
CA ASP A 258 15.07 23.90 13.43
C ASP A 258 13.85 24.66 12.84
N LEU A 259 12.66 24.22 13.25
CA LEU A 259 11.39 24.79 12.81
C LEU A 259 11.25 26.28 13.17
N THR A 260 11.75 26.69 14.34
CA THR A 260 11.66 28.08 14.80
C THR A 260 12.46 29.00 13.89
N SER A 261 13.69 28.63 13.54
CA SER A 261 14.48 29.37 12.56
C SER A 261 13.85 29.40 11.18
N ALA A 262 13.21 28.29 10.75
CA ALA A 262 12.50 28.25 9.47
C ALA A 262 11.31 29.22 9.43
N LEU A 263 10.47 29.22 10.46
CA LEU A 263 9.33 30.14 10.60
C LEU A 263 9.78 31.60 10.67
N GLY A 264 10.87 31.89 11.40
CA GLY A 264 11.42 33.25 11.46
C GLY A 264 11.96 33.77 10.13
N ASN A 265 12.32 32.88 9.19
CA ASN A 265 12.91 33.26 7.91
C ASN A 265 11.94 33.18 6.71
N VAL A 266 10.87 32.38 6.77
CA VAL A 266 10.03 32.07 5.60
C VAL A 266 9.50 33.32 4.88
N LYS A 267 9.11 34.36 5.61
CA LYS A 267 8.62 35.61 5.02
C LYS A 267 9.67 36.28 4.13
N ARG A 268 10.89 36.47 4.66
CA ARG A 268 12.04 37.03 3.92
C ARG A 268 12.41 36.15 2.71
N LEU A 269 12.28 34.83 2.83
CA LEU A 269 12.56 33.91 1.74
C LEU A 269 11.50 33.97 0.64
N ALA A 270 10.23 34.15 0.99
CA ALA A 270 9.12 34.32 0.06
C ALA A 270 9.16 35.68 -0.68
N GLU A 271 9.62 36.74 -0.02
CA GLU A 271 9.76 38.05 -0.67
C GLU A 271 10.62 37.98 -1.95
N GLY A 272 10.10 38.51 -3.05
CA GLY A 272 10.78 38.51 -4.34
C GLY A 272 10.67 37.22 -5.17
N THR A 273 9.95 36.18 -4.69
CA THR A 273 9.62 35.00 -5.52
C THR A 273 8.25 35.15 -6.18
N SER A 274 7.93 34.29 -7.16
CA SER A 274 6.59 34.26 -7.77
C SER A 274 5.51 33.86 -6.76
N PRO A 275 4.22 34.20 -6.99
CA PRO A 275 3.13 33.90 -6.05
C PRO A 275 3.02 32.41 -5.66
N ASP A 276 3.22 31.50 -6.61
CA ASP A 276 3.14 30.06 -6.32
C ASP A 276 4.31 29.57 -5.48
N VAL A 277 5.52 30.09 -5.72
CA VAL A 277 6.68 29.79 -4.88
C VAL A 277 6.49 30.34 -3.48
N GLN A 278 5.93 31.54 -3.32
CA GLN A 278 5.61 32.11 -2.00
C GLN A 278 4.70 31.17 -1.21
N LYS A 279 3.57 30.77 -1.81
CA LYS A 279 2.62 29.83 -1.20
C LYS A 279 3.30 28.52 -0.84
N TYR A 280 4.17 27.98 -1.69
CA TYR A 280 4.84 26.71 -1.41
C TYR A 280 5.91 26.79 -0.32
N LEU A 281 6.62 27.92 -0.19
CA LEU A 281 7.54 28.15 0.92
C LEU A 281 6.78 28.20 2.26
N TYR A 282 5.63 28.88 2.28
CA TYR A 282 4.74 28.87 3.43
C TYR A 282 4.14 27.47 3.70
N ARG A 283 3.76 26.72 2.65
CA ARG A 283 3.35 25.31 2.74
C ARG A 283 4.41 24.46 3.41
N THR A 284 5.67 24.68 3.05
CA THR A 284 6.81 23.88 3.53
C THR A 284 6.91 23.93 5.05
N VAL A 285 6.95 25.13 5.64
CA VAL A 285 7.03 25.28 7.11
C VAL A 285 5.70 24.94 7.81
N GLY A 286 4.56 25.24 7.17
CA GLY A 286 3.24 24.91 7.72
C GLY A 286 3.01 23.40 7.83
N TYR A 287 3.32 22.64 6.77
CA TYR A 287 3.19 21.20 6.75
C TYR A 287 4.15 20.51 7.72
N ILE A 288 5.45 20.86 7.66
CA ILE A 288 6.46 20.27 8.56
C ILE A 288 6.13 20.59 10.02
N GLY A 289 5.76 21.84 10.33
CA GLY A 289 5.34 22.22 11.68
C GLY A 289 4.10 21.47 12.16
N GLY A 290 3.08 21.31 11.29
CA GLY A 290 1.84 20.60 11.62
C GLY A 290 2.03 19.10 11.85
N THR A 291 2.97 18.48 11.14
CA THR A 291 3.28 17.04 11.26
C THR A 291 4.30 16.73 12.35
N THR A 292 4.95 17.74 12.94
CA THR A 292 5.97 17.57 13.97
C THR A 292 5.61 18.21 15.32
N VAL A 293 4.32 18.44 15.58
CA VAL A 293 3.82 19.06 16.83
C VAL A 293 4.31 18.35 18.09
N MET A 294 4.42 17.03 18.08
CA MET A 294 4.93 16.26 19.23
C MET A 294 6.41 16.55 19.53
N LYS A 295 7.19 16.92 18.51
CA LYS A 295 8.61 17.28 18.64
C LYS A 295 8.78 18.76 18.99
N ASN A 296 8.00 19.64 18.36
CA ASN A 296 8.22 21.08 18.36
C ASN A 296 7.22 21.87 19.22
N ASN A 297 6.28 21.19 19.87
CA ASN A 297 5.09 21.77 20.52
C ASN A 297 4.17 22.51 19.54
N PHE A 298 3.00 22.89 20.03
CA PHE A 298 2.07 23.73 19.27
C PHE A 298 2.66 25.13 19.05
N ASN A 299 2.63 25.62 17.81
CA ASN A 299 3.02 26.98 17.45
C ASN A 299 1.99 27.57 16.48
N ARG A 300 1.38 28.70 16.85
CA ARG A 300 0.37 29.38 16.03
C ARG A 300 0.92 29.91 14.69
N GLU A 301 2.21 30.22 14.61
CA GLU A 301 2.84 30.69 13.38
C GLU A 301 2.84 29.61 12.27
N VAL A 302 2.81 28.33 12.66
CA VAL A 302 2.64 27.21 11.74
C VAL A 302 1.29 27.31 11.04
N LEU A 303 0.22 27.59 11.79
CA LEU A 303 -1.12 27.78 11.22
C LEU A 303 -1.18 28.99 10.30
N ASN A 304 -0.61 30.13 10.72
CA ASN A 304 -0.56 31.33 9.87
C ASN A 304 0.20 31.05 8.56
N SER A 305 1.29 30.28 8.62
CA SER A 305 2.05 29.89 7.42
C SER A 305 1.22 28.93 6.56
N PHE A 306 0.53 27.97 7.15
CA PHE A 306 -0.35 27.08 6.40
C PHE A 306 -1.48 27.86 5.71
N ASP A 307 -2.06 28.86 6.37
CA ASP A 307 -3.08 29.74 5.78
C ASP A 307 -2.53 30.54 4.58
N LEU A 308 -1.30 31.06 4.68
CA LEU A 308 -0.64 31.77 3.57
C LEU A 308 -0.29 30.86 2.38
N SER A 309 -0.36 29.54 2.57
CA SER A 309 -0.12 28.58 1.50
C SER A 309 -1.35 28.27 0.64
N TYR A 310 -2.55 28.73 1.03
CA TYR A 310 -3.77 28.46 0.26
C TYR A 310 -3.70 29.01 -1.17
N GLY A 311 -4.38 28.30 -2.08
CA GLY A 311 -4.42 28.63 -3.50
C GLY A 311 -3.24 28.08 -4.31
N TYR A 312 -2.39 27.24 -3.72
CA TYR A 312 -1.57 26.26 -4.44
C TYR A 312 -2.15 24.85 -4.19
N PRO A 313 -2.20 23.95 -5.19
CA PRO A 313 -2.81 22.63 -5.02
C PRO A 313 -2.16 21.81 -3.89
N PHE A 314 -3.00 21.19 -3.07
CA PHE A 314 -2.57 20.29 -2.00
C PHE A 314 -2.32 18.89 -2.55
N SER A 315 -1.32 18.20 -2.02
CA SER A 315 -1.28 16.74 -2.11
C SER A 315 -2.29 16.10 -1.14
N PRO A 316 -2.69 14.84 -1.36
CA PRO A 316 -3.50 14.10 -0.38
C PRO A 316 -2.87 14.02 1.02
N GLU A 317 -1.54 14.07 1.12
CA GLU A 317 -0.85 14.08 2.41
C GLU A 317 -0.93 15.42 3.13
N GLU A 318 -1.08 16.52 2.38
CA GLU A 318 -1.11 17.88 2.90
C GLU A 318 -2.54 18.37 3.22
N ALA A 319 -3.56 17.74 2.64
CA ALA A 319 -4.98 18.09 2.78
C ALA A 319 -5.59 17.51 4.06
#